data_AF-A0A432XSU4-F1
#
_entry.id   AF-A0A432XSU4-F1
#
_cell.length_a   1.000
_cell.length_b   1.000
_cell.length_c   1.000
_cell.angle_alpha   90.00
_cell.angle_beta   90.00
_cell.angle_gamma   90.00
#
_symmetry.space_group_name_H-M   'P 1'
#
loop_
_entity.id
_entity.type
_entity.pdbx_description
1 polymer ?
#
loop_
_entity_poly.entity_id
_entity_poly.type
_entity_poly.pdbx_seq_one_letter_code
_entity_poly.pdbx_strand_id
1 'polypeptide(L)'
;MLMKKFSDNSGQAMVESLIVLTLLAGLLLLLTDTVFPLHEHQLKRIETGRAAVWNWQLNSTVEVTENYAFAKRAEVVLSPLKGLTGLALEQDNLRVIASAPDVAAMARLTDTWSPMSAEQLDSRPARLTPLARLQELGLGKIQNFISWLHFTEEFSAESLRFGYIANEATPAELACQRGQSC
;
A
#
# COMPACT_ATOMS: atom_id res chain seq x y z
N MET A 1 72.34 -24.74 -26.53
CA MET A 1 71.42 -23.73 -27.11
C MET A 1 70.04 -23.85 -26.44
N LEU A 2 69.94 -23.62 -25.12
CA LEU A 2 68.68 -23.75 -24.36
C LEU A 2 68.51 -22.68 -23.27
N MET A 3 69.46 -21.76 -23.13
CA MET A 3 69.39 -20.67 -22.13
C MET A 3 68.86 -19.34 -22.65
N LYS A 4 68.60 -19.22 -23.96
CA LYS A 4 68.10 -17.95 -24.54
C LYS A 4 66.58 -17.81 -24.47
N LYS A 5 65.83 -18.91 -24.26
CA LYS A 5 64.36 -18.92 -24.26
C LYS A 5 63.73 -18.53 -22.91
N PHE A 6 64.49 -18.53 -21.82
CA PHE A 6 64.00 -18.14 -20.48
C PHE A 6 64.01 -16.61 -20.25
N SER A 7 64.83 -15.86 -20.99
CA SER A 7 64.93 -14.40 -20.83
C SER A 7 63.74 -13.66 -21.46
N ASP A 8 63.24 -14.13 -22.61
CA ASP A 8 62.15 -13.45 -23.32
C ASP A 8 60.81 -13.61 -22.58
N ASN A 9 60.57 -14.76 -21.95
CA ASN A 9 59.33 -15.02 -21.22
C ASN A 9 59.23 -14.22 -19.91
N SER A 10 60.34 -13.98 -19.22
CA SER A 10 60.35 -13.22 -17.95
C SER A 10 60.08 -11.73 -18.17
N GLY A 11 60.59 -11.15 -19.27
CA GLY A 11 60.29 -9.77 -19.66
C GLY A 11 58.83 -9.57 -20.09
N GLN A 12 58.28 -10.54 -20.83
CA GLN A 12 56.88 -10.53 -21.24
C GLN A 12 55.93 -10.60 -20.03
N ALA A 13 56.20 -11.48 -19.06
CA ALA A 13 55.39 -11.59 -17.84
C ALA A 13 55.41 -10.30 -17.00
N MET A 14 56.54 -9.59 -16.94
CA MET A 14 56.64 -8.31 -16.25
C MET A 14 55.80 -7.22 -16.94
N VAL A 15 55.81 -7.14 -18.27
CA VAL A 15 54.98 -6.18 -19.01
C VAL A 15 53.50 -6.51 -18.88
N GLU A 16 53.14 -7.78 -18.98
CA GLU A 16 51.76 -8.25 -18.84
C GLU A 16 51.21 -7.98 -17.44
N SER A 17 51.99 -8.24 -16.39
CA SER A 17 51.60 -7.90 -15.02
C SER A 17 51.42 -6.39 -14.82
N LEU A 18 52.26 -5.55 -15.44
CA LEU A 18 52.11 -4.09 -15.37
C LEU A 18 50.85 -3.59 -16.09
N ILE A 19 50.50 -4.19 -17.22
CA ILE A 19 49.24 -3.90 -17.94
C ILE A 19 48.04 -4.32 -17.09
N VAL A 20 48.06 -5.52 -16.51
CA VAL A 20 46.97 -5.98 -15.64
C VAL A 20 46.81 -5.08 -14.41
N LEU A 21 47.92 -4.66 -13.80
CA LEU A 21 47.90 -3.83 -12.59
C LEU A 21 47.40 -2.41 -12.90
N THR A 22 47.78 -1.83 -14.04
CA THR A 22 47.25 -0.53 -14.49
C THR A 22 45.77 -0.60 -14.83
N LEU A 23 45.30 -1.68 -15.46
CA LEU A 23 43.89 -1.90 -15.75
C LEU A 23 43.08 -2.08 -14.46
N LEU A 24 43.60 -2.86 -13.51
CA LEU A 24 42.99 -3.03 -12.19
C LEU A 24 42.90 -1.70 -11.42
N ALA A 25 43.97 -0.91 -11.42
CA ALA A 25 43.98 0.41 -10.80
C ALA A 25 42.95 1.35 -11.45
N GLY A 26 42.87 1.36 -12.78
CA GLY A 26 41.86 2.12 -13.52
C GLY A 26 40.42 1.68 -13.18
N LEU A 27 40.21 0.36 -13.04
CA LEU A 27 38.90 -0.18 -12.66
C LEU A 27 38.53 0.21 -11.23
N LEU A 28 39.48 0.15 -10.29
CA LEU A 28 39.26 0.59 -8.91
C LEU A 28 38.90 2.08 -8.84
N LEU A 29 39.58 2.94 -9.60
CA LEU A 29 39.26 4.37 -9.68
C LEU A 29 37.87 4.62 -10.26
N LEU A 30 37.49 3.92 -11.33
CA LEU A 30 36.13 4.01 -11.87
C LEU A 30 35.09 3.58 -10.83
N LEU A 31 35.37 2.52 -10.09
CA LEU A 31 34.46 1.99 -9.09
C LEU A 31 34.26 2.99 -7.93
N THR A 32 35.33 3.64 -7.47
CA THR A 32 35.27 4.64 -6.40
C THR A 32 34.66 5.96 -6.84
N ASP A 33 35.01 6.45 -8.02
CA ASP A 33 34.68 7.82 -8.41
C ASP A 33 33.36 7.92 -9.17
N THR A 34 32.88 6.81 -9.74
CA THR A 34 31.65 6.81 -10.55
C THR A 34 30.60 5.86 -10.02
N VAL A 35 30.94 4.58 -9.80
CA VAL A 35 29.95 3.54 -9.50
C VAL A 35 29.37 3.73 -8.09
N PHE A 36 30.21 3.86 -7.07
CA PHE A 36 29.75 4.08 -5.70
C PHE A 36 28.92 5.36 -5.52
N PRO A 37 29.37 6.56 -5.95
CA PRO A 37 28.57 7.76 -5.76
C PRO A 37 27.27 7.74 -6.55
N LEU A 38 27.26 7.14 -7.75
CA LEU A 38 26.03 6.97 -8.51
C LEU A 38 25.06 6.03 -7.77
N HIS A 39 25.56 4.92 -7.21
CA HIS A 39 24.74 3.98 -6.44
C HIS A 39 24.11 4.65 -5.22
N GLU A 40 24.91 5.35 -4.41
CA GLU A 40 24.43 6.10 -3.24
C GLU A 40 23.37 7.15 -3.62
N HIS A 41 23.61 7.88 -4.72
CA HIS A 41 22.65 8.85 -5.21
C HIS A 41 21.32 8.18 -5.61
N GLN A 42 21.35 7.06 -6.32
CA GLN A 42 20.12 6.35 -6.70
C GLN A 42 19.40 5.74 -5.48
N LEU A 43 20.15 5.18 -4.54
CA LEU A 43 19.59 4.63 -3.31
C LEU A 43 18.86 5.71 -2.51
N LYS A 44 19.51 6.87 -2.33
CA LYS A 44 18.91 8.02 -1.65
C LYS A 44 17.64 8.52 -2.33
N ARG A 45 17.61 8.57 -3.67
CA ARG A 45 16.40 8.94 -4.44
C ARG A 45 15.24 7.97 -4.21
N ILE A 46 15.54 6.67 -4.16
CA ILE A 46 14.57 5.61 -3.88
C ILE A 46 14.05 5.72 -2.44
N GLU A 47 14.94 5.88 -1.47
CA GLU A 47 14.56 6.01 -0.06
C GLU A 47 13.72 7.26 0.18
N THR A 48 14.06 8.38 -0.45
CA THR A 48 13.30 9.63 -0.36
C THR A 48 11.91 9.47 -0.96
N GLY A 49 11.80 8.86 -2.16
CA GLY A 49 10.51 8.55 -2.78
C GLY A 49 9.67 7.62 -1.93
N ARG A 50 10.29 6.59 -1.34
CA ARG A 50 9.63 5.66 -0.43
C ARG A 50 9.10 6.41 0.80
N ALA A 51 9.94 7.17 1.49
CA ALA A 51 9.54 7.91 2.67
C ALA A 51 8.37 8.87 2.38
N ALA A 52 8.40 9.56 1.22
CA ALA A 52 7.34 10.47 0.83
C ALA A 52 6.01 9.76 0.54
N VAL A 53 6.02 8.64 -0.19
CA VAL A 53 4.79 7.86 -0.48
C VAL A 53 4.23 7.17 0.78
N TRP A 54 5.12 6.76 1.69
CA TRP A 54 4.74 6.03 2.91
C TRP A 54 4.33 6.93 4.08
N ASN A 55 4.62 8.23 4.02
CA ASN A 55 4.18 9.17 5.04
C ASN A 55 2.66 9.18 5.17
N TRP A 56 2.17 9.18 6.41
CA TRP A 56 0.73 9.28 6.70
C TRP A 56 0.17 10.63 6.21
N GLN A 57 0.91 11.71 6.44
CA GLN A 57 0.53 13.05 6.02
C GLN A 57 0.81 13.25 4.53
N LEU A 58 -0.17 13.80 3.81
CA LEU A 58 0.04 14.17 2.40
C LEU A 58 1.08 15.29 2.33
N ASN A 59 2.14 15.05 1.58
CA ASN A 59 3.12 16.06 1.23
C ASN A 59 2.75 16.66 -0.14
N SER A 60 3.12 17.93 -0.38
CA SER A 60 2.85 18.66 -1.64
C SER A 60 3.40 17.99 -2.91
N THR A 61 4.35 17.07 -2.77
CA THR A 61 4.94 16.27 -3.86
C THR A 61 4.17 14.99 -4.19
N VAL A 62 3.16 14.62 -3.40
CA VAL A 62 2.36 13.40 -3.58
C VAL A 62 0.99 13.79 -4.14
N GLU A 63 0.70 13.33 -5.36
CA GLU A 63 -0.63 13.45 -5.94
C GLU A 63 -1.48 12.25 -5.56
N VAL A 64 -2.73 12.51 -5.18
CA VAL A 64 -3.73 11.47 -4.94
C VAL A 64 -4.66 11.41 -6.14
N THR A 65 -4.85 10.23 -6.70
CA THR A 65 -5.65 10.04 -7.90
C THR A 65 -6.45 8.74 -7.85
N GLU A 66 -7.51 8.69 -8.65
CA GLU A 66 -8.28 7.49 -8.97
C GLU A 66 -7.99 6.98 -10.38
N ASN A 67 -7.01 7.59 -11.08
CA ASN A 67 -6.71 7.30 -12.48
C ASN A 67 -5.91 6.00 -12.67
N TYR A 68 -6.49 4.88 -12.25
CA TYR A 68 -5.92 3.54 -12.46
C TYR A 68 -7.01 2.54 -12.86
N ALA A 69 -6.58 1.46 -13.52
CA ALA A 69 -7.50 0.54 -14.20
C ALA A 69 -8.53 -0.11 -13.26
N PHE A 70 -8.16 -0.38 -12.01
CA PHE A 70 -9.07 -0.98 -11.03
C PHE A 70 -10.14 0.01 -10.59
N ALA A 71 -9.80 1.24 -10.17
CA ALA A 71 -10.80 2.25 -9.77
C ALA A 71 -11.85 2.48 -10.87
N LYS A 72 -11.41 2.68 -12.12
CA LYS A 72 -12.30 2.87 -13.28
C LYS A 72 -13.26 1.70 -13.52
N ARG A 73 -12.80 0.45 -13.34
CA ARG A 73 -13.64 -0.74 -13.51
C ARG A 73 -14.55 -0.98 -12.30
N ALA A 74 -14.01 -0.76 -11.11
CA ALA A 74 -14.73 -0.90 -9.86
C ALA A 74 -15.88 0.09 -9.79
N GLU A 75 -15.75 1.31 -10.33
CA GLU A 75 -16.84 2.29 -10.40
C GLU A 75 -18.10 1.73 -11.08
N VAL A 76 -17.96 1.02 -12.20
CA VAL A 76 -19.09 0.43 -12.93
C VAL A 76 -19.85 -0.60 -12.09
N VAL A 77 -19.12 -1.39 -11.30
CA VAL A 77 -19.69 -2.47 -10.46
C VAL A 77 -20.18 -1.94 -9.12
N LEU A 78 -19.42 -1.01 -8.52
CA LEU A 78 -19.69 -0.49 -7.20
C LEU A 78 -20.78 0.58 -7.24
N SER A 79 -20.92 1.38 -8.30
CA SER A 79 -21.91 2.47 -8.34
C SER A 79 -23.35 2.01 -8.00
N PRO A 80 -23.87 0.90 -8.55
CA PRO A 80 -25.16 0.33 -8.12
C PRO A 80 -25.18 -0.08 -6.65
N LEU A 81 -24.11 -0.69 -6.15
CA LEU A 81 -23.97 -1.11 -4.75
C LEU A 81 -23.91 0.09 -3.80
N LYS A 82 -23.20 1.16 -4.18
CA LYS A 82 -23.15 2.43 -3.42
C LYS A 82 -24.57 2.98 -3.25
N GLY A 83 -25.37 2.96 -4.31
CA GLY A 83 -26.78 3.39 -4.27
C GLY A 83 -27.68 2.51 -3.40
N LEU A 84 -27.48 1.18 -3.42
CA LEU A 84 -28.33 0.24 -2.69
C LEU A 84 -27.97 0.12 -1.20
N THR A 85 -26.69 0.15 -0.86
CA THR A 85 -26.22 -0.17 0.50
C THR A 85 -25.55 1.01 1.21
N GLY A 86 -25.32 2.13 0.52
CA GLY A 86 -24.55 3.25 1.05
C GLY A 86 -23.06 2.92 1.20
N LEU A 87 -22.57 1.89 0.50
CA LEU A 87 -21.17 1.49 0.51
C LEU A 87 -20.27 2.65 0.07
N ALA A 88 -19.36 3.07 0.94
CA ALA A 88 -18.35 4.06 0.65
C ALA A 88 -16.98 3.38 0.59
N LEU A 89 -16.61 2.93 -0.60
CA LEU A 89 -15.24 2.53 -0.93
C LEU A 89 -14.58 3.71 -1.63
N GLU A 90 -13.58 4.29 -0.98
CA GLU A 90 -12.73 5.34 -1.54
C GLU A 90 -11.91 4.76 -2.71
N GLN A 91 -11.90 5.48 -3.82
CA GLN A 91 -11.22 5.10 -5.06
C GLN A 91 -10.06 6.05 -5.39
N ASP A 92 -10.02 7.20 -4.72
CA ASP A 92 -8.96 8.20 -4.67
C ASP A 92 -7.85 7.77 -3.70
N ASN A 93 -7.37 6.53 -3.87
CA ASN A 93 -6.43 5.91 -2.95
C ASN A 93 -5.07 5.59 -3.60
N LEU A 94 -4.86 6.01 -4.86
CA LEU A 94 -3.55 5.91 -5.49
C LEU A 94 -2.73 7.17 -5.19
N ARG A 95 -1.67 7.01 -4.41
CA ARG A 95 -0.66 8.04 -4.17
C ARG A 95 0.45 7.89 -5.20
N VAL A 96 0.77 8.95 -5.92
CA VAL A 96 1.80 8.96 -6.96
C VAL A 96 2.80 10.07 -6.71
N ILE A 97 4.08 9.78 -6.92
CA ILE A 97 5.15 10.76 -6.99
C ILE A 97 5.77 10.67 -8.37
N ALA A 98 5.82 11.80 -9.07
CA ALA A 98 6.50 11.94 -10.34
C ALA A 98 8.02 11.88 -10.17
N SER A 99 8.73 11.42 -11.21
CA SER A 99 10.20 11.38 -11.19
C SER A 99 10.76 12.80 -11.12
N ALA A 100 11.65 13.05 -10.17
CA ALA A 100 12.38 14.31 -10.00
C ALA A 100 13.89 14.03 -9.85
N PRO A 101 14.77 15.05 -9.94
CA PRO A 101 16.21 14.85 -9.79
C PRO A 101 16.61 14.17 -8.47
N ASP A 102 15.89 14.46 -7.40
CA ASP A 102 16.12 14.02 -6.02
C ASP A 102 15.17 12.89 -5.56
N VAL A 103 14.15 12.56 -6.36
CA VAL A 103 13.13 11.56 -6.00
C VAL A 103 12.88 10.57 -7.14
N ALA A 104 12.88 9.29 -6.82
CA ALA A 104 12.47 8.25 -7.76
C ALA A 104 10.93 8.22 -7.88
N ALA A 105 10.43 8.05 -9.11
CA ALA A 105 9.00 7.86 -9.33
C ALA A 105 8.49 6.64 -8.58
N MET A 106 7.40 6.81 -7.83
CA MET A 106 6.79 5.75 -7.04
C MET A 106 5.29 5.91 -6.99
N ALA A 107 4.60 4.81 -6.79
CA ALA A 107 3.16 4.79 -6.58
C ALA A 107 2.80 3.80 -5.47
N ARG A 108 1.78 4.11 -4.69
CA ARG A 108 1.22 3.25 -3.64
C ARG A 108 -0.29 3.33 -3.68
N LEU A 109 -0.93 2.17 -3.63
CA LEU A 109 -2.33 2.06 -3.28
C LEU A 109 -2.44 2.03 -1.76
N THR A 110 -3.20 2.97 -1.19
CA THR A 110 -3.56 2.94 0.22
C THR A 110 -4.89 2.22 0.39
N ASP A 111 -4.96 1.25 1.28
CA ASP A 111 -6.26 0.73 1.70
C ASP A 111 -6.82 1.68 2.76
N THR A 112 -7.88 2.41 2.42
CA THR A 112 -8.54 3.35 3.33
C THR A 112 -9.78 2.75 3.97
N TRP A 113 -10.07 1.47 3.71
CA TRP A 113 -11.21 0.79 4.32
C TRP A 113 -10.98 0.40 5.79
N SER A 114 -9.82 0.76 6.36
CA SER A 114 -9.56 0.66 7.79
C SER A 114 -10.42 1.64 8.61
N PRO A 115 -11.08 1.18 9.69
CA PRO A 115 -11.92 2.03 10.54
C PRO A 115 -11.06 3.07 11.29
N MET A 116 -11.49 4.34 11.27
CA MET A 116 -10.83 5.44 11.99
C MET A 116 -11.40 5.68 13.39
N SER A 117 -12.56 5.09 13.71
CA SER A 117 -13.21 5.18 15.01
C SER A 117 -13.87 3.84 15.36
N ALA A 118 -14.14 3.64 16.65
CA ALA A 118 -14.79 2.41 17.13
C ALA A 118 -16.18 2.20 16.48
N GLU A 119 -16.94 3.27 16.26
CA GLU A 119 -18.25 3.20 15.58
C GLU A 119 -18.14 2.71 14.11
N GLN A 120 -16.99 2.94 13.47
CA GLN A 120 -16.73 2.45 12.12
C GLN A 120 -16.46 0.95 12.06
N LEU A 121 -16.20 0.28 13.19
CA LEU A 121 -16.04 -1.18 13.25
C LEU A 121 -17.35 -1.90 12.91
N ASP A 122 -18.49 -1.35 13.32
CA ASP A 122 -19.81 -1.94 13.04
C ASP A 122 -20.42 -1.35 11.77
N SER A 123 -20.40 -0.02 11.65
CA SER A 123 -21.14 0.68 10.60
C SER A 123 -20.56 0.48 9.20
N ARG A 124 -19.22 0.33 9.04
CA ARG A 124 -18.61 0.13 7.71
C ARG A 124 -18.89 -1.27 7.15
N PRO A 125 -18.67 -2.37 7.89
CA PRO A 125 -18.98 -3.70 7.37
C PRO A 125 -20.48 -3.91 7.17
N ALA A 126 -21.34 -3.30 8.01
CA ALA A 126 -22.78 -3.40 7.86
C ALA A 126 -23.25 -2.93 6.46
N ARG A 127 -22.61 -1.91 5.89
CA ARG A 127 -22.89 -1.39 4.53
C ARG A 127 -22.53 -2.35 3.39
N LEU A 128 -21.83 -3.46 3.66
CA LEU A 128 -21.68 -4.54 2.68
C LEU A 128 -22.92 -5.44 2.60
N THR A 129 -23.82 -5.33 3.57
CA THR A 129 -25.06 -6.10 3.61
C THR A 129 -26.23 -5.22 3.14
N PRO A 130 -27.01 -5.63 2.11
CA PRO A 130 -28.19 -4.87 1.66
C PRO A 130 -29.23 -4.68 2.78
N LEU A 131 -29.25 -5.64 3.71
CA LEU A 131 -30.17 -5.71 4.83
C LEU A 131 -29.94 -4.60 5.88
N ALA A 132 -28.70 -4.11 6.03
CA ALA A 132 -28.42 -2.97 6.91
C ALA A 132 -29.15 -1.70 6.46
N ARG A 133 -29.21 -1.42 5.15
CA ARG A 133 -29.92 -0.25 4.62
C ARG A 133 -31.43 -0.36 4.79
N LEU A 134 -31.98 -1.58 4.72
CA LEU A 134 -33.41 -1.80 4.99
C LEU A 134 -33.76 -1.49 6.45
N GLN A 135 -32.87 -1.82 7.39
CA GLN A 135 -33.05 -1.47 8.80
C GLN A 135 -33.15 0.06 8.97
N GLU A 136 -32.28 0.83 8.31
CA GLU A 136 -32.31 2.31 8.30
C GLU A 136 -33.58 2.88 7.64
N LEU A 137 -34.11 2.22 6.61
CA LEU A 137 -35.34 2.62 5.90
C LEU A 137 -36.63 2.24 6.65
N GLY A 138 -36.53 1.67 7.84
CA GLY A 138 -37.67 1.42 8.73
C GLY A 138 -38.20 -0.01 8.72
N LEU A 139 -37.46 -0.99 8.19
CA LEU A 139 -37.81 -2.41 8.26
C LEU A 139 -38.01 -2.87 9.73
N GLY A 140 -37.24 -2.30 10.67
CA GLY A 140 -37.42 -2.54 12.10
C GLY A 140 -38.79 -2.12 12.64
N LYS A 141 -39.42 -1.07 12.08
CA LYS A 141 -40.79 -0.67 12.46
C LYS A 141 -41.83 -1.69 11.98
N ILE A 142 -41.59 -2.28 10.81
CA ILE A 142 -42.45 -3.33 10.25
C ILE A 142 -42.28 -4.63 11.03
N GLN A 143 -41.04 -5.02 11.36
CA GLN A 143 -40.74 -6.16 12.24
C GLN A 143 -41.46 -6.03 13.58
N ASN A 144 -41.36 -4.85 14.23
CA ASN A 144 -42.01 -4.60 15.50
C ASN A 144 -43.55 -4.59 15.41
N PHE A 145 -44.11 -4.20 14.26
CA PHE A 145 -45.55 -4.28 14.01
C PHE A 145 -46.00 -5.73 13.81
N ILE A 146 -45.23 -6.52 13.06
CA ILE A 146 -45.51 -7.94 12.84
C ILE A 146 -45.39 -8.70 14.17
N SER A 147 -44.32 -8.44 14.94
CA SER A 147 -44.04 -9.12 16.21
C SER A 147 -45.09 -8.90 17.31
N TRP A 148 -46.02 -7.95 17.13
CA TRP A 148 -47.19 -7.83 17.99
C TRP A 148 -48.11 -9.06 17.92
N LEU A 149 -48.06 -9.83 16.83
CA LEU A 149 -48.75 -11.11 16.69
C LEU A 149 -48.00 -12.19 17.50
N HIS A 150 -48.71 -12.86 18.41
CA HIS A 150 -48.18 -13.83 19.38
C HIS A 150 -47.35 -14.99 18.80
N PHE A 151 -47.42 -15.28 17.51
CA PHE A 151 -46.66 -16.34 16.84
C PHE A 151 -45.42 -15.82 16.09
N THR A 152 -45.08 -14.54 16.27
CA THR A 152 -43.99 -13.87 15.54
C THR A 152 -43.02 -13.09 16.43
N GLU A 153 -42.98 -13.37 17.74
CA GLU A 153 -42.01 -12.74 18.65
C GLU A 153 -40.55 -12.93 18.17
N GLU A 154 -40.25 -14.05 17.53
CA GLU A 154 -38.95 -14.34 16.90
C GLU A 154 -38.58 -13.38 15.76
N PHE A 155 -39.55 -12.66 15.18
CA PHE A 155 -39.33 -11.64 14.15
C PHE A 155 -39.18 -10.23 14.71
N SER A 156 -39.13 -10.06 16.03
CA SER A 156 -38.87 -8.76 16.64
C SER A 156 -37.50 -8.22 16.22
N ALA A 157 -37.34 -6.89 16.21
CA ALA A 157 -36.06 -6.27 15.87
C ALA A 157 -34.94 -6.57 16.88
N GLU A 158 -35.27 -7.10 18.07
CA GLU A 158 -34.30 -7.51 19.09
C GLU A 158 -33.78 -8.94 18.86
N SER A 159 -34.63 -9.86 18.39
CA SER A 159 -34.28 -11.25 18.09
C SER A 159 -33.67 -11.42 16.69
N LEU A 160 -34.22 -10.74 15.68
CA LEU A 160 -33.79 -10.82 14.29
C LEU A 160 -33.16 -9.49 13.83
N ARG A 161 -31.86 -9.36 14.11
CA ARG A 161 -31.09 -8.14 13.81
C ARG A 161 -30.48 -8.23 12.41
N PHE A 162 -31.16 -7.65 11.43
CA PHE A 162 -30.68 -7.61 10.05
C PHE A 162 -29.45 -6.71 9.90
N GLY A 163 -28.40 -7.24 9.26
CA GLY A 163 -27.15 -6.51 9.05
C GLY A 163 -26.33 -6.29 10.33
N TYR A 164 -26.60 -7.05 11.40
CA TYR A 164 -25.80 -7.01 12.62
C TYR A 164 -24.36 -7.46 12.36
N ILE A 165 -23.41 -6.63 12.80
CA ILE A 165 -21.98 -6.93 12.83
C ILE A 165 -21.61 -7.00 14.31
N ALA A 166 -20.95 -8.09 14.71
CA ALA A 166 -20.46 -8.25 16.06
C ALA A 166 -19.05 -7.64 16.17
N ASN A 167 -18.92 -6.37 16.60
CA ASN A 167 -17.61 -5.75 16.86
C ASN A 167 -16.74 -6.54 17.85
N GLU A 168 -17.37 -7.25 18.78
CA GLU A 168 -16.75 -8.10 19.81
C GLU A 168 -15.95 -9.29 19.25
N ALA A 169 -16.15 -9.65 17.98
CA ALA A 169 -15.32 -10.61 17.27
C ALA A 169 -13.96 -10.04 16.84
N THR A 170 -13.80 -8.71 16.90
CA THR A 170 -12.54 -8.01 16.61
C THR A 170 -11.72 -7.91 17.89
N PRO A 171 -10.45 -8.36 17.93
CA PRO A 171 -9.65 -8.26 19.15
C PRO A 171 -9.55 -6.82 19.62
N ALA A 172 -9.87 -6.56 20.89
CA ALA A 172 -9.80 -5.23 21.51
C ALA A 172 -8.36 -4.67 21.64
N GLU A 173 -7.35 -5.39 21.16
CA GLU A 173 -5.95 -5.24 21.58
C GLU A 173 -5.09 -4.33 20.69
N LEU A 174 -5.61 -3.77 19.59
CA LEU A 174 -4.83 -2.85 18.76
C LEU A 174 -5.18 -1.39 19.04
N ALA A 175 -5.18 -1.01 20.32
CA ALA A 175 -5.08 0.40 20.66
C ALA A 175 -3.67 0.86 20.25
N CYS A 176 -3.55 1.55 19.11
CA CYS A 176 -2.34 2.30 18.76
C CYS A 176 -2.03 3.25 19.91
N GLN A 177 -1.06 2.89 20.74
CA GLN A 177 -0.61 3.75 21.81
C GLN A 177 -0.03 5.01 21.19
N ARG A 178 -0.51 6.18 21.62
CA ARG A 178 0.00 7.49 21.17
C ARG A 178 1.54 7.48 21.23
N GLY A 179 2.18 7.55 20.07
CA GLY A 179 3.64 7.62 19.95
C GLY A 179 4.32 6.36 19.38
N GLN A 180 3.58 5.28 19.10
CA GLN A 180 4.11 4.15 18.33
C GLN A 180 3.45 4.08 16.96
N SER A 181 4.29 3.87 15.94
CA SER A 181 3.89 3.68 14.56
C SER A 181 2.95 2.47 14.47
N CYS A 182 1.75 2.74 13.97
CA CYS A 182 0.92 1.78 13.27
C CYS A 182 1.14 2.06 11.76
#